data_AF-A0A1E5GHA5-F1
#
_entry.id   AF-A0A1E5GHA5-F1
#
_cell.length_a   1.000
_cell.length_b   1.000
_cell.length_c   1.000
_cell.angle_alpha   90.00
_cell.angle_beta   90.00
_cell.angle_gamma   90.00
#
_symmetry.space_group_name_H-M   'P 1'
#
loop_
_entity.id
_entity.type
_entity.pdbx_description
1 polymer ?
#
loop_
_entity_poly.entity_id
_entity_poly.type
_entity_poly.pdbx_seq_one_letter_code
_entity_poly.pdbx_strand_id
1 'polypeptide(L)'
;MVNNVENEMNKWDELSLKERQIENQLDETAQTKRIVQRMEETYQELFYEGNQLIQRFETFVGDAEGNYLAEELHWQTKQKQQAIFYQLEDEKERLHKESRQLEDEKDHLYYEKKKVLIEMEDEDER
;
A
#
# COMPACT_ATOMS: atom_id res chain seq x y z
N MET A 1 25.60 -25.47 -31.55
CA MET A 1 25.27 -25.90 -30.18
C MET A 1 25.68 -24.86 -29.14
N VAL A 2 26.76 -24.07 -29.31
CA VAL A 2 27.18 -23.02 -28.35
C VAL A 2 26.16 -21.86 -28.18
N ASN A 3 25.40 -21.51 -29.23
CA ASN A 3 24.52 -20.33 -29.21
C ASN A 3 23.21 -20.48 -28.39
N ASN A 4 22.81 -21.69 -27.98
CA ASN A 4 21.55 -21.90 -27.24
C ASN A 4 21.74 -21.71 -25.74
N VAL A 5 22.74 -22.37 -25.15
CA VAL A 5 23.11 -22.24 -23.73
C VAL A 5 23.43 -20.79 -23.34
N GLU A 6 24.14 -20.05 -24.20
CA GLU A 6 24.44 -18.63 -23.96
C GLU A 6 23.18 -17.75 -23.97
N ASN A 7 22.15 -18.15 -24.73
CA ASN A 7 20.87 -17.46 -24.79
C ASN A 7 20.00 -17.76 -23.56
N GLU A 8 20.05 -18.99 -23.05
CA GLU A 8 19.32 -19.41 -21.85
C GLU A 8 19.93 -18.84 -20.55
N MET A 9 21.27 -18.75 -20.46
CA MET A 9 21.94 -18.03 -19.38
C MET A 9 21.57 -16.54 -19.35
N ASN A 10 21.53 -15.87 -20.50
CA ASN A 10 21.09 -14.47 -20.57
C ASN A 10 19.63 -14.31 -20.11
N LYS A 11 18.73 -15.23 -20.52
CA LYS A 11 17.34 -15.25 -20.07
C LYS A 11 17.22 -15.48 -18.56
N TRP A 12 18.03 -16.35 -17.98
CA TRP A 12 18.06 -16.58 -16.54
C TRP A 12 18.49 -15.34 -15.75
N ASP A 13 19.51 -14.63 -16.24
CA ASP A 13 19.98 -13.38 -15.63
C ASP A 13 18.93 -12.28 -15.71
N GLU A 14 18.24 -12.15 -16.85
CA GLU A 14 17.11 -11.22 -17.01
C GLU A 14 15.96 -11.52 -16.05
N LEU A 15 15.57 -12.79 -15.92
CA LEU A 15 14.51 -13.21 -14.99
C LEU A 15 14.91 -12.96 -13.54
N SER A 16 16.18 -13.20 -13.19
CA SER A 16 16.70 -12.95 -11.85
C SER A 16 16.80 -11.45 -11.51
N LEU A 17 17.06 -10.61 -12.51
CA LEU A 17 17.01 -9.15 -12.33
C LEU A 17 15.56 -8.69 -12.08
N LYS A 18 14.60 -9.20 -12.86
CA LYS A 18 13.17 -8.89 -12.67
C LYS A 18 12.66 -9.34 -11.31
N GLU A 19 13.05 -10.52 -10.85
CA GLU A 19 12.69 -11.02 -9.51
C GLU A 19 13.14 -10.05 -8.41
N ARG A 20 14.39 -9.58 -8.47
CA ARG A 20 14.90 -8.57 -7.51
C ARG A 20 14.14 -7.25 -7.58
N GLN A 21 13.74 -6.82 -8.78
CA GLN A 21 12.94 -5.59 -8.94
C GLN A 21 11.58 -5.74 -8.26
N ILE A 22 10.90 -6.86 -8.47
CA ILE A 22 9.60 -7.14 -7.84
C ILE A 22 9.75 -7.23 -6.32
N GLU A 23 10.79 -7.89 -5.82
CA GLU A 23 11.04 -7.97 -4.37
C GLU A 23 11.27 -6.59 -3.74
N ASN A 24 12.04 -5.72 -4.40
CA ASN A 24 12.22 -4.34 -3.95
C ASN A 24 10.89 -3.57 -3.94
N GLN A 25 10.05 -3.73 -4.98
CA GLN A 25 8.75 -3.07 -5.05
C GLN A 25 7.77 -3.60 -3.99
N LEU A 26 7.81 -4.89 -3.68
CA LEU A 26 7.03 -5.48 -2.57
C LEU A 26 7.46 -4.91 -1.22
N ASP A 27 8.77 -4.74 -0.99
CA ASP A 27 9.30 -4.13 0.21
C ASP A 27 8.91 -2.64 0.34
N GLU A 28 9.02 -1.87 -0.74
CA GLU A 28 8.56 -0.47 -0.80
C GLU A 28 7.04 -0.37 -0.53
N THR A 29 6.25 -1.26 -1.13
CA THR A 29 4.80 -1.36 -0.90
C THR A 29 4.51 -1.68 0.58
N ALA A 30 5.22 -2.62 1.18
CA ALA A 30 5.07 -2.98 2.58
C ALA A 30 5.44 -1.83 3.52
N GLN A 31 6.51 -1.09 3.22
CA GLN A 31 6.88 0.11 3.97
C GLN A 31 5.80 1.19 3.87
N THR A 32 5.27 1.43 2.67
CA THR A 32 4.21 2.41 2.43
C THR A 32 2.93 2.04 3.19
N LYS A 33 2.52 0.77 3.18
CA LYS A 33 1.40 0.28 4.01
C LYS A 33 1.58 0.59 5.49
N ARG A 34 2.78 0.39 6.04
CA ARG A 34 3.09 0.71 7.45
C ARG A 34 3.04 2.22 7.73
N ILE A 35 3.39 3.06 6.75
CA ILE A 35 3.29 4.52 6.88
C ILE A 35 1.81 4.93 6.92
N VAL A 36 1.00 4.43 5.98
CA VAL A 36 -0.45 4.72 5.92
C VAL A 36 -1.14 4.27 7.20
N GLN A 37 -0.79 3.09 7.74
CA GLN A 37 -1.35 2.61 9.01
C GLN A 37 -1.00 3.53 10.18
N ARG A 38 0.26 3.98 10.28
CA ARG A 38 0.68 4.93 11.33
C ARG A 38 0.00 6.29 11.19
N MET A 39 -0.22 6.75 9.95
CA MET A 39 -0.97 7.98 9.69
C MET A 39 -2.42 7.85 10.17
N GLU A 40 -3.09 6.74 9.88
CA GLU A 40 -4.44 6.47 10.35
C GLU A 40 -4.51 6.49 11.89
N GLU A 41 -3.60 5.79 12.57
CA GLU A 41 -3.51 5.79 14.04
C GLU A 41 -3.34 7.22 14.59
N THR A 42 -2.43 8.00 13.98
CA THR A 42 -2.19 9.39 14.37
C THR A 42 -3.45 10.26 14.19
N TYR A 43 -4.16 10.10 13.08
CA TYR A 43 -5.41 10.83 12.84
C TYR A 43 -6.52 10.40 13.79
N GLN A 44 -6.62 9.11 14.14
CA GLN A 44 -7.59 8.63 15.11
C GLN A 44 -7.39 9.28 16.48
N GLU A 45 -6.14 9.35 16.96
CA GLU A 45 -5.80 10.03 18.22
C GLU A 45 -6.12 11.53 18.15
N LEU A 46 -5.66 12.21 17.09
CA LEU A 46 -5.90 13.64 16.91
C LEU A 46 -7.40 13.97 16.87
N PHE A 47 -8.19 13.16 16.16
CA PHE A 47 -9.62 13.36 16.06
C PHE A 47 -10.34 13.03 17.36
N TYR A 48 -9.88 12.04 18.11
CA TYR A 48 -10.40 11.77 19.44
C TYR A 48 -10.22 12.98 20.36
N GLU A 49 -9.01 13.52 20.47
CA GLU A 49 -8.71 14.71 21.29
C GLU A 49 -9.47 15.95 20.79
N GLY A 50 -9.46 16.19 19.48
CA GLY A 50 -10.16 17.32 18.87
C GLY A 50 -11.67 17.28 19.10
N ASN A 51 -12.29 16.09 19.02
CA ASN A 51 -13.71 15.93 19.31
C ASN A 51 -14.04 16.19 20.78
N GLN A 52 -13.17 15.80 21.72
CA GLN A 52 -13.35 16.15 23.13
C GLN A 52 -13.26 17.66 23.38
N LEU A 53 -12.35 18.35 22.68
CA LEU A 53 -12.23 19.80 22.77
C LEU A 53 -13.48 20.51 22.25
N ILE A 54 -14.02 20.07 21.10
CA ILE A 54 -15.25 20.63 20.53
C ILE A 54 -16.44 20.43 21.50
N GLN A 55 -16.59 19.25 22.09
CA GLN A 55 -17.64 19.00 23.09
C GLN A 55 -17.53 19.92 24.31
N ARG A 56 -16.30 20.19 24.78
CA ARG A 56 -16.07 21.14 25.87
C ARG A 56 -16.41 22.57 25.45
N PHE A 57 -16.12 22.93 24.21
CA PHE A 57 -16.45 24.24 23.65
C PHE A 57 -17.97 24.42 23.55
N GLU A 58 -18.70 23.45 23.00
CA GLU A 58 -20.18 23.43 22.97
C GLU A 58 -20.77 23.62 24.37
N THR A 59 -20.19 22.97 25.39
CA THR A 59 -20.65 23.12 26.78
C THR A 59 -20.38 24.51 27.36
N PHE A 60 -19.33 25.19 26.91
CA PHE A 60 -18.91 26.49 27.43
C PHE A 60 -19.66 27.65 26.80
N VAL A 61 -20.03 27.54 25.53
CA VAL A 61 -20.74 28.57 24.79
C VAL A 61 -22.24 28.50 25.12
N GLY A 62 -22.61 29.12 26.24
CA GLY A 62 -23.94 28.99 26.87
C GLY A 62 -25.08 29.80 26.25
N ASP A 63 -24.85 30.52 25.14
CA ASP A 63 -25.86 31.32 24.44
C ASP A 63 -26.32 30.68 23.11
N ALA A 64 -27.56 30.98 22.69
CA ALA A 64 -28.20 30.29 21.56
C ALA A 64 -27.48 30.48 20.21
N GLU A 65 -26.86 31.65 19.99
CA GLU A 65 -26.11 31.95 18.76
C GLU A 65 -24.74 31.26 18.75
N GLY A 66 -24.06 31.21 19.89
CA GLY A 66 -22.80 30.52 20.01
C GLY A 66 -22.92 29.00 19.99
N ASN A 67 -24.04 28.44 20.47
CA ASN A 67 -24.38 27.02 20.29
C ASN A 67 -24.52 26.65 18.81
N TYR A 68 -25.21 27.46 18.01
CA TYR A 68 -25.36 27.21 16.57
C TYR A 68 -24.01 27.19 15.84
N LEU A 69 -23.13 28.15 16.14
CA LEU A 69 -21.78 28.20 15.57
C LEU A 69 -20.92 26.99 16.01
N ALA A 70 -21.07 26.53 17.25
CA ALA A 70 -20.37 25.36 17.75
C ALA A 70 -20.85 24.08 17.03
N GLU A 71 -22.16 23.91 16.84
CA GLU A 71 -22.74 22.80 16.08
C GLU A 71 -22.27 22.80 14.62
N GLU A 72 -22.24 23.96 13.97
CA GLU A 72 -21.73 24.09 12.60
C GLU A 72 -20.25 23.69 12.51
N LEU A 73 -19.42 24.17 13.44
CA LEU A 73 -18.00 23.82 13.51
C LEU A 73 -17.81 22.31 13.74
N HIS A 74 -18.62 21.71 14.61
CA HIS A 74 -18.61 20.27 14.85
C HIS A 74 -18.92 19.49 13.58
N TRP A 75 -20.01 19.87 12.89
CA TRP A 75 -20.42 19.23 11.64
C TRP A 75 -19.34 19.35 10.56
N GLN A 76 -18.81 20.55 10.31
CA GLN A 76 -17.74 20.77 9.34
C GLN A 76 -16.49 19.95 9.67
N THR A 77 -16.15 19.86 10.96
CA THR A 77 -15.01 19.06 11.42
C THR A 77 -15.24 17.58 11.15
N LYS A 78 -16.42 17.04 11.45
CA LYS A 78 -16.77 15.65 11.16
C LYS A 78 -16.69 15.32 9.67
N GLN A 79 -17.18 16.21 8.80
CA GLN A 79 -17.07 16.04 7.35
C GLN A 79 -15.61 15.95 6.89
N LYS A 80 -14.74 16.83 7.41
CA LYS A 80 -13.30 16.79 7.09
C LYS A 80 -12.61 15.54 7.62
N GLN A 81 -12.91 15.13 8.86
CA GLN A 81 -12.38 13.89 9.44
C GLN A 81 -12.77 12.67 8.59
N GLN A 82 -14.02 12.60 8.16
CA GLN A 82 -14.53 11.51 7.32
C GLN A 82 -13.84 11.49 5.94
N ALA A 83 -13.64 12.66 5.32
CA ALA A 83 -12.92 12.76 4.05
C ALA A 83 -11.48 12.25 4.15
N ILE A 84 -10.78 12.54 5.27
CA ILE A 84 -9.42 12.04 5.52
C ILE A 84 -9.41 10.52 5.65
N PHE A 85 -10.36 9.92 6.37
CA PHE A 85 -10.42 8.46 6.49
C PHE A 85 -10.73 7.77 5.16
N TYR A 86 -11.62 8.34 4.34
CA TYR A 86 -11.86 7.79 3.00
C TYR A 86 -10.61 7.83 2.13
N GLN A 87 -9.82 8.90 2.16
CA GLN A 87 -8.56 8.96 1.43
C GLN A 87 -7.55 7.89 1.90
N LEU A 88 -7.49 7.63 3.21
CA LEU A 88 -6.63 6.59 3.76
C LEU A 88 -7.11 5.18 3.37
N GLU A 89 -8.43 4.96 3.33
CA GLU A 89 -9.03 3.70 2.90
C GLU A 89 -8.77 3.43 1.41
N ASP A 90 -8.97 4.44 0.56
CA ASP A 90 -8.66 4.38 -0.87
C ASP A 90 -7.18 4.04 -1.10
N GLU A 91 -6.28 4.68 -0.34
CA GLU A 91 -4.84 4.42 -0.44
C GLU A 91 -4.47 3.01 0.03
N LYS A 92 -5.10 2.50 1.09
CA LYS A 92 -4.93 1.11 1.53
C LYS A 92 -5.38 0.13 0.45
N GLU A 93 -6.54 0.37 -0.16
CA GLU A 93 -7.05 -0.47 -1.23
C GLU A 93 -6.14 -0.45 -2.46
N ARG A 94 -5.61 0.73 -2.83
CA ARG A 94 -4.62 0.88 -3.90
C ARG A 94 -3.37 0.03 -3.62
N LEU A 95 -2.80 0.15 -2.42
CA LEU A 95 -1.63 -0.62 -1.98
C LEU A 95 -1.91 -2.13 -1.89
N HIS A 96 -3.13 -2.53 -1.54
CA HIS A 96 -3.53 -3.94 -1.56
C HIS A 96 -3.56 -4.51 -2.98
N LYS A 97 -4.11 -3.76 -3.95
CA LYS A 97 -4.11 -4.16 -5.36
C LYS A 97 -2.70 -4.26 -5.92
N GLU A 98 -1.88 -3.25 -5.67
CA GLU A 98 -0.48 -3.20 -6.12
C GLU A 98 0.32 -4.41 -5.58
N SER A 99 0.20 -4.70 -4.29
CA SER A 99 0.83 -5.87 -3.67
C SER A 99 0.39 -7.20 -4.30
N ARG A 100 -0.91 -7.37 -4.59
CA ARG A 100 -1.41 -8.59 -5.24
C ARG A 100 -0.88 -8.74 -6.66
N GLN A 101 -0.82 -7.65 -7.41
CA GLN A 101 -0.25 -7.66 -8.77
C GLN A 101 1.23 -8.07 -8.76
N LEU A 102 2.01 -7.51 -7.83
CA LEU A 102 3.42 -7.89 -7.67
C LEU A 102 3.60 -9.34 -7.21
N GLU A 103 2.72 -9.85 -6.35
CA GLU A 103 2.70 -11.27 -5.95
C GLU A 103 2.37 -12.18 -7.14
N ASP A 104 1.37 -11.84 -7.95
CA ASP A 104 1.00 -12.58 -9.17
C ASP A 104 2.16 -12.58 -10.19
N GLU A 105 2.84 -11.44 -10.36
CA GLU A 105 4.02 -11.33 -11.23
C GLU A 105 5.20 -12.15 -10.71
N LYS A 106 5.41 -12.18 -9.38
CA LYS A 106 6.44 -13.02 -8.75
C LYS A 106 6.17 -14.50 -8.99
N ASP A 107 4.92 -14.93 -8.82
CA ASP A 107 4.51 -16.31 -9.09
C ASP A 107 4.72 -16.66 -10.58
N HIS A 108 4.39 -15.75 -11.49
CA HIS A 108 4.65 -15.93 -12.91
C HIS A 108 6.15 -16.12 -13.21
N LEU A 109 7.01 -15.24 -12.67
CA LEU A 109 8.46 -15.34 -12.83
C LEU A 109 9.02 -16.67 -12.30
N TYR A 110 8.48 -17.17 -11.18
CA TYR A 110 8.87 -18.47 -10.65
C TYR A 110 8.66 -19.60 -11.66
N TYR A 111 7.50 -19.62 -12.34
CA TYR A 111 7.24 -20.61 -13.39
C TYR A 111 8.15 -20.43 -14.61
N GLU A 112 8.42 -19.19 -15.03
CA GLU A 112 9.34 -18.91 -16.14
C GLU A 112 10.76 -19.40 -15.83
N LYS A 113 11.27 -19.11 -14.63
CA LYS A 113 12.58 -19.57 -14.17
C LYS A 113 12.64 -21.09 -14.11
N LYS A 114 11.60 -21.74 -13.58
CA LYS A 114 11.52 -23.21 -13.56
C LYS A 114 11.56 -23.82 -14.96
N LYS A 115 10.90 -23.20 -15.94
CA LYS A 115 10.92 -23.65 -17.33
C LYS A 115 12.33 -23.55 -17.92
N VAL A 116 13.03 -22.43 -17.71
CA VAL A 116 14.41 -22.26 -18.18
C VAL A 116 15.35 -23.30 -17.56
N LEU A 117 15.20 -23.61 -16.27
CA LEU A 117 16.01 -24.66 -15.63
C LEU A 117 15.83 -26.03 -16.29
N ILE A 118 14.58 -26.41 -16.60
CA ILE A 118 14.29 -27.68 -17.27
C ILE A 118 14.89 -27.69 -18.69
N GLU A 119 14.78 -26.57 -19.42
CA GLU A 119 15.37 -26.43 -20.76
C GLU A 119 16.90 -26.59 -20.73
N MET A 120 17.57 -26.00 -19.74
CA MET A 120 19.02 -26.15 -19.53
C MET A 120 19.42 -27.58 -19.13
N GLU A 121 18.67 -28.23 -18.24
CA GLU A 121 18.91 -29.62 -17.82
C GLU A 121 18.75 -30.61 -18.99
N ASP A 122 17.73 -30.43 -19.83
CA ASP A 122 17.47 -31.26 -21.02
C ASP A 122 18.55 -31.08 -22.11
N GLU A 123 19.23 -29.93 -22.18
CA GLU A 123 20.36 -29.70 -23.09
C GLU A 123 21.67 -30.31 -22.58
N ASP A 124 21.92 -30.29 -21.26
CA ASP A 124 23.12 -30.89 -20.65
C ASP A 124 23.14 -32.44 -20.74
N GLU A 125 21.97 -33.09 -20.86
CA GLU A 125 21.84 -34.54 -20.99
C GLU A 125 21.97 -35.08 -22.44
N ARG A 126 22.11 -34.21 -23.47
CA ARG A 126 22.19 -34.58 -24.90
C ARG A 126 23.60 -34.52 -25.50
#